data_AF-A4YG43-F1
#
_entry.id   AF-A4YG43-F1
#
_cell.length_a   1.000
_cell.length_b   1.000
_cell.length_c   1.000
_cell.angle_alpha   90.00
_cell.angle_beta   90.00
_cell.angle_gamma   90.00
#
_symmetry.space_group_name_H-M   'P 1'
#
loop_
_entity.id
_entity.type
_entity.pdbx_description
1 polymer ?
#
loop_
_entity_poly.entity_id
_entity_poly.type
_entity_poly.pdbx_seq_one_letter_code
_entity_poly.pdbx_strand_id
1 'polypeptide(L)'
;MITKLLKVIILSRFPKSTITMIVLLDAVLVGMSVPGRGISPAISPEFSLLSILYITFLVGISPFNSRFNLVTKSDSDFLVMLPVDDRELIASFILGYFVVSLLFSAVFVAWFVYALGLSGLVIPPFLALAISSMSGTLYNLDNRKKAVVSVVMVAWFLSALARFPLSPLSMFAGFWYGYVILPVFSLVLLVLALKRFNYATFSTMSYTPPGKQEVKREITFNAGNPFLLMLERNLRIFEIGGRMNLMGSYTFVSRRIEWWKILSITAGVGIAIYVLSALGFRSFQLGFYVLLGTWIFTVSYSNSAFISEPIWLDMNVMSPIQFARYYVLSKALSVGLMLLPISLSFLALGRIGIAVAMLVDLPLSSIMIISLYARFYQINFQNPMTFSPSRYLVGFLTMIPLVGIVLIAFLPTPGVMEGVTVFEALISLPFLAMKRYWERVVEKIVTTV
;
A
#
# COMPACT_ATOMS: atom_id res chain seq x y z
N MET A 1 -6.67 -26.67 21.64
CA MET A 1 -5.85 -26.86 20.42
C MET A 1 -5.62 -25.54 19.67
N ILE A 2 -6.60 -24.64 19.66
CA ILE A 2 -6.58 -23.26 19.15
C ILE A 2 -5.27 -22.49 19.41
N THR A 3 -4.73 -22.50 20.63
CA THR A 3 -3.48 -21.76 20.95
C THR A 3 -2.27 -22.29 20.18
N LYS A 4 -2.18 -23.61 19.95
CA LYS A 4 -1.13 -24.22 19.13
C LYS A 4 -1.31 -23.87 17.66
N LEU A 5 -2.55 -23.91 17.15
CA LEU A 5 -2.90 -23.50 15.78
C LEU A 5 -2.58 -22.02 15.53
N LEU A 6 -2.97 -21.13 16.44
CA LEU A 6 -2.71 -19.70 16.37
C LEU A 6 -1.21 -19.39 16.39
N LYS A 7 -0.45 -20.10 17.22
CA LYS A 7 1.01 -20.02 17.24
C LYS A 7 1.63 -20.45 15.89
N VAL A 8 1.12 -21.52 15.27
CA VAL A 8 1.56 -21.97 13.95
C VAL A 8 1.22 -20.94 12.88
N ILE A 9 -0.01 -20.44 12.83
CA ILE A 9 -0.47 -19.44 11.84
C ILE A 9 0.32 -18.14 11.94
N ILE A 10 0.59 -17.66 13.16
CA ILE A 10 1.31 -16.39 13.37
C ILE A 10 2.82 -16.56 13.18
N LEU A 11 3.45 -17.52 13.86
CA LEU A 11 4.92 -17.65 13.84
C LEU A 11 5.47 -18.22 12.54
N SER A 12 4.64 -18.91 11.73
CA SER A 12 5.03 -19.29 10.35
C SER A 12 5.09 -18.09 9.40
N ARG A 13 4.47 -16.96 9.75
CA ARG A 13 4.35 -15.77 8.90
C ARG A 13 5.13 -14.57 9.44
N PHE A 14 5.16 -14.40 10.75
CA PHE A 14 5.84 -13.31 11.46
C PHE A 14 6.89 -13.89 12.41
N PRO A 15 8.19 -13.73 12.07
CA PRO A 15 9.26 -14.03 13.00
C PRO A 15 9.08 -13.25 14.30
N LYS A 16 9.43 -13.87 15.43
CA LYS A 16 9.35 -13.21 16.75
C LYS A 16 10.08 -11.86 16.76
N SER A 17 11.22 -11.78 16.08
CA SER A 17 12.01 -10.56 15.92
C SER A 17 11.25 -9.42 15.25
N THR A 18 10.40 -9.72 14.25
CA THR A 18 9.55 -8.72 13.59
C THR A 18 8.49 -8.18 14.54
N ILE A 19 7.83 -9.08 15.29
CA ILE A 19 6.80 -8.70 16.25
C ILE A 19 7.41 -7.81 17.35
N THR A 20 8.55 -8.20 17.91
CA THR A 20 9.23 -7.40 18.95
C THR A 20 9.65 -6.03 18.43
N MET A 21 10.13 -5.95 17.18
CA MET A 21 10.55 -4.68 16.59
C MET A 21 9.37 -3.73 16.39
N ILE A 22 8.22 -4.22 15.90
CA ILE A 22 7.01 -3.39 15.73
C ILE A 22 6.56 -2.84 17.09
N VAL A 23 6.44 -3.72 18.10
CA VAL A 23 5.99 -3.31 19.44
C VAL A 23 6.93 -2.28 20.07
N LEU A 24 8.25 -2.45 19.94
CA LEU A 24 9.23 -1.50 20.46
C LEU A 24 9.15 -0.15 19.73
N LEU A 25 9.06 -0.18 18.40
CA LEU A 25 8.92 1.04 17.60
C LEU A 25 7.65 1.79 17.99
N ASP A 26 6.53 1.10 18.11
CA ASP A 26 5.25 1.70 18.50
C ASP A 26 5.32 2.31 19.90
N ALA A 27 5.95 1.63 20.86
CA ALA A 27 6.13 2.16 22.21
C ALA A 27 6.94 3.48 22.20
N VAL A 28 8.02 3.55 21.42
CA VAL A 28 8.82 4.77 21.25
C VAL A 28 7.99 5.88 20.59
N LEU A 29 7.33 5.58 19.47
CA LEU A 29 6.54 6.56 18.72
C LEU A 29 5.35 7.08 19.54
N VAL A 30 4.68 6.21 20.30
CA VAL A 30 3.65 6.62 21.25
C VAL A 30 4.23 7.57 22.28
N GLY A 31 5.33 7.21 22.94
CA GLY A 31 6.01 8.08 23.91
C GLY A 31 6.35 9.46 23.36
N MET A 32 6.82 9.53 22.11
CA MET A 32 7.10 10.80 21.42
C MET A 32 5.83 11.59 21.06
N SER A 33 4.70 10.92 20.82
CA SER A 33 3.43 11.57 20.41
C SER A 33 2.59 12.10 21.58
N VAL A 34 2.74 11.56 22.79
CA VAL A 34 1.94 11.96 23.98
C VAL A 34 2.04 13.46 24.29
N PRO A 35 3.23 14.09 24.29
CA PRO A 35 3.34 15.53 24.55
C PRO A 35 2.61 16.40 23.52
N GLY A 36 2.42 15.90 22.29
CA GLY A 36 1.85 16.67 21.17
C GLY A 36 0.44 17.18 21.41
N ARG A 37 -0.42 16.40 22.09
CA ARG A 37 -1.78 16.83 22.44
C ARG A 37 -1.83 17.88 23.56
N GLY A 38 -0.82 17.88 24.43
CA GLY A 38 -0.68 18.93 25.45
C GLY A 38 -0.37 20.31 24.84
N ILE A 39 0.23 20.32 23.65
CA ILE A 39 0.63 21.54 22.92
C ILE A 39 -0.50 22.03 22.00
N SER A 40 -1.25 21.12 21.37
CA SER A 40 -2.43 21.46 20.56
C SER A 40 -3.64 20.59 20.95
N PRO A 41 -4.52 21.06 21.85
CA PRO A 41 -5.65 20.27 22.34
C PRO A 41 -6.75 20.06 21.28
N ALA A 42 -6.81 20.93 20.26
CA ALA A 42 -7.74 20.81 19.16
C ALA A 42 -7.17 19.89 18.06
N ILE A 43 -7.99 18.94 17.59
CA ILE A 43 -7.67 18.09 16.44
C ILE A 43 -7.64 19.00 15.21
N SER A 44 -6.53 19.02 14.48
CA SER A 44 -6.48 19.81 13.24
C SER A 44 -7.49 19.25 12.22
N PRO A 45 -8.27 20.11 11.53
CA PRO A 45 -9.27 19.67 10.56
C PRO A 45 -8.70 18.77 9.46
N GLU A 46 -7.49 19.07 9.02
CA GLU A 46 -6.77 18.30 7.99
C GLU A 46 -6.45 16.89 8.49
N PHE A 47 -6.00 16.76 9.73
CA PHE A 47 -5.65 15.48 10.33
C PHE A 47 -6.89 14.61 10.58
N SER A 48 -7.97 15.23 11.06
CA SER A 48 -9.28 14.58 11.19
C SER A 48 -9.75 14.02 9.86
N LEU A 49 -9.68 14.84 8.80
CA LEU A 49 -10.09 14.44 7.46
C LEU A 49 -9.24 13.28 6.92
N LEU A 50 -7.92 13.34 7.07
CA LEU A 50 -6.98 12.30 6.62
C LEU A 50 -7.22 10.98 7.37
N SER A 51 -7.43 11.04 8.68
CA SER A 51 -7.75 9.88 9.52
C SER A 51 -9.05 9.23 9.10
N ILE A 52 -10.08 10.05 8.84
CA ILE A 52 -11.39 9.57 8.39
C ILE A 52 -11.26 8.87 7.04
N LEU A 53 -10.62 9.51 6.06
CA LEU A 53 -10.44 8.93 4.72
C LEU A 53 -9.64 7.62 4.77
N TYR A 54 -8.53 7.59 5.53
CA TYR A 54 -7.68 6.41 5.65
C TYR A 54 -8.42 5.21 6.26
N ILE A 55 -9.07 5.39 7.41
CA ILE A 55 -9.82 4.31 8.06
C ILE A 55 -10.99 3.85 7.19
N THR A 56 -11.71 4.78 6.58
CA THR A 56 -12.82 4.46 5.67
C THR A 56 -12.33 3.63 4.48
N PHE A 57 -11.20 4.01 3.89
CA PHE A 57 -10.59 3.24 2.79
C PHE A 57 -10.28 1.81 3.22
N LEU A 58 -9.59 1.62 4.36
CA LEU A 58 -9.25 0.28 4.88
C LEU A 58 -10.49 -0.59 5.13
N VAL A 59 -11.52 -0.02 5.75
CA VAL A 59 -12.77 -0.75 6.02
C VAL A 59 -13.51 -1.05 4.72
N GLY A 60 -13.55 -0.11 3.77
CA GLY A 60 -14.24 -0.28 2.48
C GLY A 60 -13.67 -1.39 1.61
N ILE A 61 -12.34 -1.57 1.61
CA ILE A 61 -11.67 -2.65 0.86
C ILE A 61 -11.64 -4.00 1.58
N SER A 62 -11.82 -4.00 2.91
CA SER A 62 -11.70 -5.22 3.73
C SER A 62 -12.58 -6.40 3.32
N PRO A 63 -13.84 -6.24 2.83
CA PRO A 63 -14.69 -7.36 2.39
C PRO A 63 -14.10 -8.14 1.21
N PHE A 64 -13.22 -7.49 0.45
CA PHE A 64 -12.55 -8.10 -0.69
C PHE A 64 -11.29 -8.86 -0.26
N ASN A 65 -10.87 -8.84 1.00
CA ASN A 65 -9.65 -9.51 1.44
C ASN A 65 -9.90 -10.94 1.94
N SER A 66 -10.38 -11.83 1.07
CA SER A 66 -11.00 -13.11 1.44
C SER A 66 -10.07 -14.24 1.92
N ARG A 67 -8.73 -14.11 1.89
CA ARG A 67 -7.77 -15.12 2.42
C ARG A 67 -7.11 -14.68 3.72
N PHE A 68 -7.71 -13.69 4.39
CA PHE A 68 -7.25 -13.26 5.71
C PHE A 68 -5.76 -12.83 5.70
N ASN A 69 -5.22 -12.40 4.55
CA ASN A 69 -3.80 -12.11 4.30
C ASN A 69 -2.78 -13.18 4.77
N LEU A 70 -3.22 -14.39 5.13
CA LEU A 70 -2.43 -15.33 5.94
C LEU A 70 -2.31 -16.73 5.34
N VAL A 71 -3.36 -17.19 4.69
CA VAL A 71 -3.52 -18.60 4.35
C VAL A 71 -3.21 -18.79 2.88
N THR A 72 -2.07 -19.45 2.59
CA THR A 72 -1.82 -19.91 1.23
C THR A 72 -2.70 -21.13 0.93
N LYS A 73 -2.86 -21.48 -0.35
CA LYS A 73 -3.57 -22.69 -0.73
C LYS A 73 -2.95 -23.94 -0.07
N SER A 74 -1.62 -24.01 0.01
CA SER A 74 -0.92 -25.08 0.71
C SER A 74 -1.28 -25.16 2.20
N ASP A 75 -1.48 -24.01 2.86
CA ASP A 75 -1.89 -23.99 4.27
C ASP A 75 -3.35 -24.40 4.41
N SER A 76 -4.24 -23.95 3.51
CA SER A 76 -5.64 -24.40 3.55
C SER A 76 -5.72 -25.90 3.35
N ASP A 77 -4.98 -26.45 2.39
CA ASP A 77 -4.97 -27.89 2.09
C ASP A 77 -4.40 -28.70 3.27
N PHE A 78 -3.35 -28.21 3.94
CA PHE A 78 -2.81 -28.82 5.16
C PHE A 78 -3.79 -28.73 6.35
N LEU A 79 -4.40 -27.57 6.56
CA LEU A 79 -5.30 -27.32 7.70
C LEU A 79 -6.61 -28.10 7.56
N VAL A 80 -7.07 -28.39 6.33
CA VAL A 80 -8.20 -29.30 6.05
C VAL A 80 -7.89 -30.74 6.46
N MET A 81 -6.62 -31.16 6.38
CA MET A 81 -6.21 -32.52 6.75
C MET A 81 -6.05 -32.72 8.26
N LEU A 82 -6.05 -31.64 9.06
CA LEU A 82 -5.92 -31.76 10.50
C LEU A 82 -7.24 -32.25 11.13
N PRO A 83 -7.22 -33.17 12.10
CA PRO A 83 -8.40 -33.63 12.81
C PRO A 83 -8.86 -32.57 13.83
N VAL A 84 -9.37 -31.45 13.34
CA VAL A 84 -9.79 -30.27 14.13
C VAL A 84 -11.20 -29.88 13.72
N ASP A 85 -12.03 -29.50 14.69
CA ASP A 85 -13.37 -28.99 14.42
C ASP A 85 -13.33 -27.71 13.57
N ASP A 86 -14.24 -27.63 12.58
CA ASP A 86 -14.36 -26.45 11.70
C ASP A 86 -14.49 -25.15 12.51
N ARG A 87 -15.23 -25.15 13.62
CA ARG A 87 -15.40 -23.95 14.47
C ARG A 87 -14.08 -23.47 15.07
N GLU A 88 -13.20 -24.39 15.48
CA GLU A 88 -11.88 -24.04 16.02
C GLU A 88 -10.96 -23.52 14.91
N LEU A 89 -11.04 -24.07 13.70
CA LEU A 89 -10.31 -23.60 12.53
C LEU A 89 -10.74 -22.18 12.15
N ILE A 90 -12.05 -21.94 12.04
CA ILE A 90 -12.63 -20.63 11.71
C ILE A 90 -12.21 -19.56 12.72
N ALA A 91 -12.33 -19.87 14.02
CA ALA A 91 -11.90 -18.96 15.07
C ALA A 91 -10.39 -18.67 14.98
N SER A 92 -9.57 -19.69 14.70
CA SER A 92 -8.12 -19.54 14.56
C SER A 92 -7.73 -18.68 13.36
N PHE A 93 -8.44 -18.76 12.22
CA PHE A 93 -8.20 -17.89 11.06
C PHE A 93 -8.58 -16.44 11.32
N ILE A 94 -9.75 -16.20 11.92
CA ILE A 94 -10.21 -14.84 12.23
C ILE A 94 -9.27 -14.20 13.26
N LEU A 95 -8.89 -14.92 14.30
CA LEU A 95 -7.95 -14.43 15.33
C LEU A 95 -6.55 -14.24 14.76
N GLY A 96 -6.07 -15.14 13.90
CA GLY A 96 -4.81 -14.95 13.19
C GLY A 96 -4.82 -13.66 12.36
N TYR A 97 -5.90 -13.43 11.61
CA TYR A 97 -6.03 -12.22 10.79
C TYR A 97 -6.16 -10.94 11.60
N PHE A 98 -6.86 -11.03 12.73
CA PHE A 98 -6.92 -9.96 13.70
C PHE A 98 -5.51 -9.58 14.16
N VAL A 99 -4.65 -10.53 14.52
CA VAL A 99 -3.26 -10.24 14.94
C VAL A 99 -2.46 -9.57 13.82
N VAL A 100 -2.60 -10.03 12.57
CA VAL A 100 -1.92 -9.39 11.43
C VAL A 100 -2.41 -7.98 11.17
N SER A 101 -3.73 -7.80 11.20
CA SER A 101 -4.36 -6.49 11.03
C SER A 101 -3.99 -5.56 12.17
N LEU A 102 -3.83 -6.10 13.38
CA LEU A 102 -3.36 -5.37 14.55
C LEU A 102 -1.95 -4.88 14.34
N LEU A 103 -1.00 -5.76 13.98
CA LEU A 103 0.38 -5.38 13.68
C LEU A 103 0.47 -4.33 12.57
N PHE A 104 -0.38 -4.40 11.54
CA PHE A 104 -0.43 -3.40 10.48
C PHE A 104 -1.00 -2.06 10.97
N SER A 105 -2.09 -2.09 11.75
CA SER A 105 -2.68 -0.89 12.35
C SER A 105 -1.77 -0.25 13.41
N ALA A 106 -0.89 -1.05 14.02
CA ALA A 106 -0.03 -0.64 15.10
C ALA A 106 1.00 0.42 14.66
N VAL A 107 1.44 0.33 13.40
CA VAL A 107 2.29 1.34 12.74
C VAL A 107 1.68 2.76 12.77
N PHE A 108 0.36 2.85 12.85
CA PHE A 108 -0.38 4.12 12.91
C PHE A 108 -0.83 4.50 14.33
N VAL A 109 -0.41 3.77 15.38
CA VAL A 109 -0.82 4.07 16.76
C VAL A 109 -0.41 5.49 17.14
N ALA A 110 0.83 5.89 16.86
CA ALA A 110 1.32 7.22 17.19
C ALA A 110 0.52 8.34 16.49
N TRP A 111 0.02 8.07 15.28
CA TRP A 111 -0.89 8.96 14.57
C TRP A 111 -2.20 9.14 15.35
N PHE A 112 -2.85 8.05 15.78
CA PHE A 112 -4.08 8.15 16.57
C PHE A 112 -3.86 8.76 17.96
N VAL A 113 -2.72 8.49 18.59
CA VAL A 113 -2.37 9.08 19.90
C VAL A 113 -2.10 10.57 19.78
N TYR A 114 -1.44 11.02 18.72
CA TYR A 114 -1.27 12.45 18.46
C TYR A 114 -2.62 13.15 18.31
N ALA A 115 -3.56 12.54 17.59
CA ALA A 115 -4.88 13.11 17.31
C ALA A 115 -5.81 13.14 18.52
N LEU A 116 -5.93 12.00 19.20
CA LEU A 116 -6.95 11.75 20.20
C LEU A 116 -6.35 11.47 21.58
N GLY A 117 -5.06 11.75 21.78
CA GLY A 117 -4.34 11.42 23.01
C GLY A 117 -4.34 9.92 23.30
N LEU A 118 -4.19 9.55 24.57
CA LEU A 118 -4.18 8.13 24.97
C LEU A 118 -5.48 7.39 24.59
N SER A 119 -6.60 8.09 24.39
CA SER A 119 -7.83 7.47 23.89
C SER A 119 -7.70 6.93 22.46
N GLY A 120 -6.74 7.44 21.67
CA GLY A 120 -6.41 6.93 20.34
C GLY A 120 -5.86 5.50 20.34
N LEU A 121 -5.33 5.00 21.47
CA LEU A 121 -4.88 3.61 21.63
C LEU A 121 -6.01 2.58 21.45
N VAL A 122 -7.26 3.03 21.62
CA VAL A 122 -8.45 2.19 21.45
C VAL A 122 -8.71 1.89 19.96
N ILE A 123 -8.29 2.75 19.03
CA ILE A 123 -8.63 2.61 17.61
C ILE A 123 -7.96 1.39 16.95
N PRO A 124 -6.63 1.19 17.03
CA PRO A 124 -5.96 0.08 16.36
C PRO A 124 -6.58 -1.30 16.60
N PRO A 125 -6.84 -1.75 17.85
CA PRO A 125 -7.43 -3.07 18.08
C PRO A 125 -8.85 -3.20 17.51
N PHE A 126 -9.71 -2.20 17.67
CA PHE A 126 -11.07 -2.30 17.13
C PHE A 126 -11.12 -2.14 15.61
N LEU A 127 -10.21 -1.36 15.02
CA LEU A 127 -10.04 -1.28 13.58
C LEU A 127 -9.56 -2.60 13.00
N ALA A 128 -8.53 -3.22 13.60
CA ALA A 128 -8.03 -4.53 13.22
C ALA A 128 -9.13 -5.60 13.33
N LEU A 129 -9.96 -5.53 14.38
CA LEU A 129 -11.08 -6.45 14.56
C LEU A 129 -12.19 -6.23 13.53
N ALA A 130 -12.51 -4.97 13.19
CA ALA A 130 -13.47 -4.64 12.14
C ALA A 130 -13.01 -5.16 10.78
N ILE A 131 -11.77 -4.87 10.38
CA ILE A 131 -11.19 -5.31 9.10
C ILE A 131 -11.20 -6.83 9.01
N SER A 132 -10.74 -7.49 10.08
CA SER A 132 -10.64 -8.95 10.08
C SER A 132 -11.98 -9.66 10.06
N SER A 133 -12.94 -9.17 10.84
CA SER A 133 -14.27 -9.75 10.96
C SER A 133 -15.16 -9.41 9.76
N MET A 134 -14.98 -8.24 9.13
CA MET A 134 -15.73 -7.85 7.93
C MET A 134 -15.45 -8.81 6.77
N SER A 135 -14.18 -9.16 6.56
CA SER A 135 -13.79 -10.15 5.54
C SER A 135 -14.45 -11.52 5.78
N GLY A 136 -14.44 -12.00 7.02
CA GLY A 136 -15.09 -13.25 7.40
C GLY A 136 -16.61 -13.22 7.25
N THR A 137 -17.26 -12.12 7.67
CA THR A 137 -18.73 -11.96 7.63
C THR A 137 -19.28 -12.00 6.22
N LEU A 138 -18.59 -11.33 5.29
CA LEU A 138 -19.05 -11.18 3.91
C LEU A 138 -18.43 -12.23 2.97
N TYR A 139 -17.61 -13.14 3.49
CA TYR A 139 -16.82 -14.09 2.71
C TYR A 139 -17.65 -14.83 1.66
N ASN A 140 -18.79 -15.40 2.07
CA ASN A 140 -19.69 -16.22 1.26
C ASN A 140 -20.57 -15.43 0.27
N LEU A 141 -20.46 -14.09 0.23
CA LEU A 141 -21.24 -13.26 -0.68
C LEU A 141 -20.52 -13.04 -2.02
N ASP A 142 -21.32 -12.90 -3.08
CA ASP A 142 -20.83 -12.49 -4.40
C ASP A 142 -20.19 -11.10 -4.37
N ASN A 143 -19.23 -10.85 -5.27
CA ASN A 143 -18.51 -9.57 -5.34
C ASN A 143 -19.43 -8.35 -5.50
N ARG A 144 -20.57 -8.50 -6.20
CA ARG A 144 -21.58 -7.42 -6.34
C ARG A 144 -22.20 -7.07 -4.99
N LYS A 145 -22.56 -8.07 -4.19
CA LYS A 145 -23.15 -7.88 -2.85
C LYS A 145 -22.11 -7.32 -1.87
N LYS A 146 -20.86 -7.81 -1.94
CA LYS A 146 -19.72 -7.23 -1.20
C LYS A 146 -19.56 -5.74 -1.52
N ALA A 147 -19.60 -5.36 -2.80
CA ALA A 147 -19.50 -3.97 -3.22
C ALA A 147 -20.63 -3.10 -2.66
N VAL A 148 -21.87 -3.57 -2.67
CA VAL A 148 -23.01 -2.84 -2.08
C VAL A 148 -22.79 -2.61 -0.59
N VAL A 149 -22.42 -3.64 0.16
CA VAL A 149 -22.14 -3.50 1.60
C VAL A 149 -20.96 -2.56 1.85
N SER A 150 -19.87 -2.67 1.08
CA SER A 150 -18.73 -1.75 1.13
C SER A 150 -19.16 -0.30 0.91
N VAL A 151 -20.00 -0.01 -0.08
CA VAL A 151 -20.47 1.35 -0.36
C VAL A 151 -21.29 1.91 0.81
N VAL A 152 -22.20 1.12 1.39
CA VAL A 152 -22.98 1.53 2.56
C VAL A 152 -22.08 1.81 3.77
N MET A 153 -21.09 0.94 4.02
CA MET A 153 -20.14 1.12 5.12
C MET A 153 -19.25 2.35 4.89
N VAL A 154 -18.75 2.55 3.67
CA VAL A 154 -17.99 3.74 3.29
C VAL A 154 -18.81 5.00 3.52
N ALA A 155 -20.08 5.03 3.10
CA ALA A 155 -20.96 6.17 3.34
C ALA A 155 -21.16 6.44 4.85
N TRP A 156 -21.35 5.39 5.66
CA TRP A 156 -21.51 5.54 7.11
C TRP A 156 -20.24 6.04 7.80
N PHE A 157 -19.07 5.58 7.40
CA PHE A 157 -17.78 6.07 7.93
C PHE A 157 -17.48 7.51 7.45
N LEU A 158 -17.72 7.82 6.17
CA LEU A 158 -17.53 9.17 5.62
C LEU A 158 -18.52 10.19 6.17
N SER A 159 -19.68 9.77 6.72
CA SER A 159 -20.63 10.68 7.36
C SER A 159 -20.02 11.49 8.52
N ALA A 160 -18.91 11.04 9.12
CA ALA A 160 -18.14 11.81 10.07
C ALA A 160 -17.63 13.15 9.50
N LEU A 161 -17.35 13.23 8.19
CA LEU A 161 -16.94 14.48 7.53
C LEU A 161 -18.05 15.55 7.56
N ALA A 162 -19.31 15.11 7.54
CA ALA A 162 -20.48 15.97 7.71
C ALA A 162 -20.82 16.22 9.20
N ARG A 163 -19.90 15.87 10.12
CA ARG A 163 -20.09 15.94 11.58
C ARG A 163 -21.30 15.13 12.08
N PHE A 164 -21.62 14.02 11.43
CA PHE A 164 -22.68 13.12 11.89
C PHE A 164 -22.24 12.37 13.16
N PRO A 165 -22.98 12.49 14.29
CA PRO A 165 -22.53 11.96 15.58
C PRO A 165 -22.56 10.42 15.65
N LEU A 166 -23.45 9.77 14.90
CA LEU A 166 -23.59 8.30 14.89
C LEU A 166 -22.67 7.61 13.88
N SER A 167 -21.65 8.30 13.36
CA SER A 167 -20.59 7.66 12.57
C SER A 167 -19.61 6.92 13.49
N PRO A 168 -19.07 5.75 13.08
CA PRO A 168 -18.00 5.06 13.81
C PRO A 168 -16.73 5.92 13.98
N LEU A 169 -16.57 6.96 13.15
CA LEU A 169 -15.42 7.87 13.17
C LEU A 169 -15.74 9.26 13.74
N SER A 170 -16.91 9.45 14.35
CA SER A 170 -17.35 10.75 14.87
C SER A 170 -16.43 11.34 15.97
N MET A 171 -15.60 10.52 16.61
CA MET A 171 -14.52 10.94 17.52
C MET A 171 -13.51 11.90 16.90
N PHE A 172 -13.23 11.78 15.60
CA PHE A 172 -12.39 12.73 14.86
C PHE A 172 -13.08 14.07 14.61
N ALA A 173 -14.41 14.13 14.72
CA ALA A 173 -15.21 15.34 14.67
C ALA A 173 -15.52 15.91 16.08
N GLY A 174 -14.96 15.31 17.14
CA GLY A 174 -15.13 15.74 18.53
C GLY A 174 -16.25 15.06 19.31
N PHE A 175 -16.94 14.06 18.74
CA PHE A 175 -18.02 13.36 19.42
C PHE A 175 -17.54 12.11 20.15
N TRP A 176 -17.93 11.95 21.41
CA TRP A 176 -17.56 10.78 22.21
C TRP A 176 -18.20 9.47 21.71
N TYR A 177 -19.31 9.54 20.98
CA TYR A 177 -20.04 8.37 20.48
C TYR A 177 -19.16 7.44 19.62
N GLY A 178 -18.21 7.97 18.86
CA GLY A 178 -17.30 7.17 18.02
C GLY A 178 -16.50 6.13 18.82
N TYR A 179 -16.11 6.45 20.06
CA TYR A 179 -15.39 5.54 20.96
C TYR A 179 -16.23 4.35 21.43
N VAL A 180 -17.56 4.40 21.27
CA VAL A 180 -18.47 3.30 21.62
C VAL A 180 -18.96 2.59 20.35
N ILE A 181 -19.31 3.35 19.31
CA ILE A 181 -19.86 2.82 18.07
C ILE A 181 -18.85 1.92 17.36
N LEU A 182 -17.58 2.34 17.24
CA LEU A 182 -16.55 1.53 16.58
C LEU A 182 -16.33 0.18 17.29
N PRO A 183 -16.09 0.12 18.62
CA PRO A 183 -15.99 -1.16 19.33
C PRO A 183 -17.22 -2.05 19.20
N VAL A 184 -18.43 -1.51 19.40
CA VAL A 184 -19.68 -2.27 19.29
C VAL A 184 -19.82 -2.85 17.88
N PHE A 185 -19.57 -2.04 16.86
CA PHE A 185 -19.59 -2.48 15.47
C PHE A 185 -18.59 -3.61 15.20
N SER A 186 -17.34 -3.47 15.67
CA SER A 186 -16.31 -4.50 15.51
C SER A 186 -16.67 -5.81 16.19
N LEU A 187 -17.26 -5.76 17.38
CA LEU A 187 -17.72 -6.95 18.12
C LEU A 187 -18.92 -7.62 17.44
N VAL A 188 -19.87 -6.84 16.95
CA VAL A 188 -21.00 -7.36 16.17
C VAL A 188 -20.50 -8.06 14.90
N LEU A 189 -19.54 -7.47 14.19
CA LEU A 189 -18.90 -8.10 13.04
C LEU A 189 -18.19 -9.40 13.43
N LEU A 190 -17.49 -9.45 14.57
CA LEU A 190 -16.84 -10.68 15.03
C LEU A 190 -17.85 -11.81 15.24
N VAL A 191 -18.97 -11.52 15.93
CA VAL A 191 -20.04 -12.50 16.16
C VAL A 191 -20.64 -12.97 14.82
N LEU A 192 -20.86 -12.05 13.88
CA LEU A 192 -21.36 -12.40 12.55
C LEU A 192 -20.35 -13.23 11.75
N ALA A 193 -19.06 -12.91 11.82
CA ALA A 193 -18.00 -13.65 11.14
C ALA A 193 -17.93 -15.09 11.65
N LEU A 194 -17.96 -15.29 12.96
CA LEU A 194 -17.94 -16.63 13.58
C LEU A 194 -19.18 -17.47 13.21
N LYS A 195 -20.34 -16.82 12.98
CA LYS A 195 -21.58 -17.52 12.60
C LYS A 195 -21.71 -17.79 11.10
N ARG A 196 -21.23 -16.88 10.25
CA ARG A 196 -21.48 -16.91 8.80
C ARG A 196 -20.32 -17.45 7.98
N PHE A 197 -19.10 -17.43 8.50
CA PHE A 197 -17.95 -17.90 7.76
C PHE A 197 -18.03 -19.43 7.61
N ASN A 198 -17.86 -19.91 6.37
CA ASN A 198 -17.94 -21.34 6.05
C ASN A 198 -16.58 -21.82 5.55
N TYR A 199 -15.96 -22.73 6.30
CA TYR A 199 -14.65 -23.27 5.98
C TYR A 199 -14.65 -24.18 4.74
N ALA A 200 -15.74 -24.90 4.48
CA ALA A 200 -15.85 -25.77 3.30
C ALA A 200 -15.70 -24.95 2.00
N THR A 201 -16.43 -23.83 1.89
CA THR A 201 -16.31 -22.87 0.77
C THR A 201 -14.90 -22.28 0.66
N PHE A 202 -14.21 -22.13 1.79
CA PHE A 202 -12.86 -21.59 1.85
C PHE A 202 -11.80 -22.58 1.32
N SER A 203 -11.94 -23.87 1.66
CA SER A 203 -11.04 -24.93 1.20
C SER A 203 -11.15 -25.25 -0.29
N THR A 204 -12.34 -25.12 -0.88
CA THR A 204 -12.61 -25.49 -2.28
C THR A 204 -12.33 -24.39 -3.28
N MET A 205 -11.65 -23.30 -2.90
CA MET A 205 -11.39 -22.19 -3.81
C MET A 205 -10.45 -22.61 -4.93
N SER A 206 -11.05 -22.91 -6.08
CA SER A 206 -10.38 -23.08 -7.36
C SER A 206 -9.51 -21.86 -7.63
N TYR A 207 -8.24 -22.12 -7.93
CA TYR A 207 -7.31 -21.16 -8.48
C TYR A 207 -7.98 -20.52 -9.70
N THR A 208 -8.41 -19.26 -9.60
CA THR A 208 -8.75 -18.49 -10.79
C THR A 208 -7.43 -18.33 -11.54
N PRO A 209 -7.27 -18.94 -12.72
CA PRO A 209 -6.06 -18.77 -13.49
C PRO A 209 -5.84 -17.26 -13.72
N PRO A 210 -4.59 -16.77 -13.75
CA PRO A 210 -4.31 -15.41 -14.18
C PRO A 210 -5.11 -15.15 -15.46
N GLY A 211 -5.96 -14.12 -15.41
CA GLY A 211 -7.00 -13.91 -16.39
C GLY A 211 -6.43 -13.89 -17.82
N LYS A 212 -7.15 -14.49 -18.76
CA LYS A 212 -6.88 -14.51 -20.22
C LYS A 212 -6.76 -13.12 -20.89
N GLN A 213 -6.71 -12.03 -20.14
CA GLN A 213 -6.59 -10.65 -20.61
C GLN A 213 -5.22 -10.03 -20.31
N GLU A 214 -4.16 -10.85 -20.18
CA GLU A 214 -2.82 -10.31 -20.41
C GLU A 214 -2.76 -9.80 -21.85
N VAL A 215 -2.32 -8.56 -22.01
CA VAL A 215 -2.09 -7.97 -23.33
C VAL A 215 -1.02 -8.81 -24.03
N LYS A 216 -1.46 -9.75 -24.87
CA LYS A 216 -0.64 -10.58 -25.76
C LYS A 216 -0.31 -9.84 -27.06
N ARG A 217 -0.03 -8.54 -26.99
CA ARG A 217 0.57 -7.86 -28.14
C ARG A 217 2.07 -8.04 -28.02
N GLU A 218 2.61 -8.85 -28.92
CA GLU A 218 4.04 -8.96 -29.12
C GLU A 218 4.57 -7.56 -29.47
N ILE A 219 5.53 -7.08 -28.68
CA ILE A 219 6.25 -5.85 -29.00
C ILE A 219 7.49 -6.28 -29.78
N THR A 220 7.52 -5.99 -31.06
CA THR A 220 8.73 -6.09 -31.86
C THR A 220 9.57 -4.83 -31.66
N PHE A 221 10.80 -5.02 -31.21
CA PHE A 221 11.79 -3.95 -31.10
C PHE A 221 12.70 -4.01 -32.33
N ASN A 222 12.97 -2.84 -32.91
CA ASN A 222 14.03 -2.73 -33.91
C ASN A 222 15.39 -2.61 -33.22
N ALA A 223 16.47 -3.04 -33.88
CA ALA A 223 17.81 -2.89 -33.33
C ALA A 223 18.11 -1.39 -33.06
N GLY A 224 18.60 -1.09 -31.86
CA GLY A 224 18.80 0.29 -31.41
C GLY A 224 19.55 0.39 -30.08
N ASN A 225 19.64 1.61 -29.55
CA ASN A 225 20.29 1.86 -28.26
C ASN A 225 19.55 1.12 -27.12
N PRO A 226 20.22 0.25 -26.33
CA PRO A 226 19.58 -0.54 -25.27
C PRO A 226 18.74 0.28 -24.30
N PHE A 227 19.20 1.49 -23.96
CA PHE A 227 18.46 2.39 -23.07
C PHE A 227 17.14 2.85 -23.70
N LEU A 228 17.17 3.26 -24.98
CA LEU A 228 15.97 3.70 -25.69
C LEU A 228 14.98 2.57 -25.87
N LEU A 229 15.45 1.33 -26.07
CA LEU A 229 14.58 0.16 -26.16
C LEU A 229 13.87 -0.14 -24.82
N MET A 230 14.59 -0.04 -23.70
CA MET A 230 13.97 -0.18 -22.38
C MET A 230 12.99 0.96 -22.08
N LEU A 231 13.33 2.19 -22.46
CA LEU A 231 12.44 3.33 -22.33
C LEU A 231 11.19 3.16 -23.19
N GLU A 232 11.34 2.79 -24.47
CA GLU A 232 10.21 2.54 -25.37
C GLU A 232 9.31 1.43 -24.85
N ARG A 233 9.88 0.33 -24.31
CA ARG A 233 9.11 -0.73 -23.67
C ARG A 233 8.26 -0.17 -22.52
N ASN A 234 8.90 0.57 -21.60
CA ASN A 234 8.23 1.16 -20.45
C ASN A 234 7.22 2.25 -20.85
N LEU A 235 7.45 2.96 -21.96
CA LEU A 235 6.55 3.96 -22.54
C LEU A 235 5.43 3.38 -23.39
N ARG A 236 5.44 2.09 -23.73
CA ARG A 236 4.35 1.42 -24.45
C ARG A 236 3.44 0.68 -23.49
N ILE A 237 4.03 -0.04 -22.54
CA ILE A 237 3.32 -0.87 -21.57
C ILE A 237 3.75 -0.49 -20.16
N PHE A 238 2.79 0.03 -19.40
CA PHE A 238 2.88 0.11 -17.96
C PHE A 238 2.48 -1.21 -17.35
N GLU A 239 3.42 -1.85 -16.67
CA GLU A 239 3.09 -2.96 -15.78
C GLU A 239 2.72 -2.38 -14.42
N ILE A 240 1.44 -2.42 -14.08
CA ILE A 240 1.01 -2.23 -12.70
C ILE A 240 0.87 -3.62 -12.13
N GLY A 241 1.95 -4.05 -11.49
CA GLY A 241 2.08 -5.35 -10.87
C GLY A 241 2.28 -5.22 -9.39
N GLY A 242 1.58 -6.04 -8.63
CA GLY A 242 1.80 -6.08 -7.21
C GLY A 242 1.08 -7.26 -6.59
N ARG A 243 1.39 -7.49 -5.33
CA ARG A 243 0.56 -8.34 -4.49
C ARG A 243 -0.72 -7.59 -4.20
N MET A 244 -1.70 -7.77 -5.07
CA MET A 244 -3.04 -7.38 -4.76
C MET A 244 -3.62 -8.47 -3.87
N ASN A 245 -3.70 -8.19 -2.57
CA ASN A 245 -4.57 -8.96 -1.66
C ASN A 245 -6.04 -8.58 -1.91
N LEU A 246 -6.42 -8.43 -3.18
CA LEU A 246 -7.80 -8.26 -3.62
C LEU A 246 -8.32 -9.65 -3.98
N MET A 247 -9.40 -10.02 -3.34
CA MET A 247 -10.10 -11.29 -3.47
C MET A 247 -9.37 -12.49 -2.89
N GLY A 248 -8.53 -12.24 -1.89
CA GLY A 248 -8.06 -13.31 -1.02
C GLY A 248 -7.44 -14.45 -1.80
N SER A 249 -6.57 -14.15 -2.74
CA SER A 249 -5.58 -15.07 -3.28
C SER A 249 -4.28 -14.29 -3.28
N TYR A 250 -3.15 -14.95 -3.04
CA TYR A 250 -1.86 -14.35 -3.41
C TYR A 250 -1.76 -14.39 -4.93
N THR A 251 -2.66 -13.68 -5.61
CA THR A 251 -2.56 -13.43 -7.03
C THR A 251 -1.61 -12.28 -7.18
N PHE A 252 -0.44 -12.60 -7.71
CA PHE A 252 0.31 -11.61 -8.46
C PHE A 252 -0.57 -11.21 -9.64
N VAL A 253 -1.24 -10.08 -9.46
CA VAL A 253 -1.94 -9.43 -10.57
C VAL A 253 -0.91 -8.49 -11.15
N SER A 254 -0.28 -8.91 -12.24
CA SER A 254 0.36 -7.98 -13.16
C SER A 254 -0.67 -7.60 -14.19
N ARG A 255 -1.02 -6.31 -14.24
CA ARG A 255 -1.85 -5.78 -15.31
C ARG A 255 -0.99 -4.89 -16.18
N ARG A 256 -0.87 -5.29 -17.45
CA ARG A 256 -0.30 -4.47 -18.50
C ARG A 256 -1.34 -3.48 -18.99
N ILE A 257 -1.05 -2.20 -18.85
CA ILE A 257 -1.89 -1.09 -19.30
C ILE A 257 -1.10 -0.33 -20.36
N GLU A 258 -1.76 -0.03 -21.48
CA GLU A 258 -1.14 0.76 -22.54
C GLU A 258 -0.92 2.20 -22.04
N TRP A 259 0.25 2.76 -22.34
CA TRP A 259 0.67 4.07 -21.86
C TRP A 259 -0.32 5.19 -22.13
N TRP A 260 -0.87 5.23 -23.34
CA TRP A 260 -1.78 6.28 -23.76
C TRP A 260 -3.02 6.36 -22.86
N LYS A 261 -3.50 5.22 -22.31
CA LYS A 261 -4.65 5.20 -21.38
C LYS A 261 -4.31 5.89 -20.07
N ILE A 262 -3.12 5.63 -19.56
CA ILE A 262 -2.62 6.25 -18.34
C ILE A 262 -2.41 7.75 -18.56
N LEU A 263 -1.85 8.12 -19.71
CA LEU A 263 -1.67 9.53 -20.08
C LEU A 263 -3.02 10.25 -20.26
N SER A 264 -4.04 9.59 -20.80
CA SER A 264 -5.41 10.14 -20.85
C SER A 264 -5.98 10.35 -19.44
N ILE A 265 -5.74 9.43 -18.51
CA ILE A 265 -6.19 9.56 -17.11
C ILE A 265 -5.45 10.72 -16.43
N THR A 266 -4.12 10.81 -16.54
CA THR A 266 -3.36 11.89 -15.90
C THR A 266 -3.65 13.25 -16.52
N ALA A 267 -3.91 13.31 -17.83
CA ALA A 267 -4.41 14.53 -18.49
C ALA A 267 -5.80 14.93 -17.96
N GLY A 268 -6.74 13.98 -17.86
CA GLY A 268 -8.06 14.23 -17.29
C GLY A 268 -8.00 14.73 -15.84
N VAL A 269 -7.12 14.14 -15.01
CA VAL A 269 -6.86 14.59 -13.64
C VAL A 269 -6.27 16.00 -13.63
N GLY A 270 -5.31 16.30 -14.51
CA GLY A 270 -4.74 17.64 -14.66
C GLY A 270 -5.80 18.71 -14.98
N ILE A 271 -6.67 18.43 -15.95
CA ILE A 271 -7.78 19.31 -16.31
C ILE A 271 -8.73 19.50 -15.11
N ALA A 272 -9.09 18.41 -14.42
CA ALA A 272 -9.96 18.47 -13.25
C ALA A 272 -9.36 19.33 -12.12
N ILE A 273 -8.04 19.22 -11.88
CA ILE A 273 -7.31 20.06 -10.91
C ILE A 273 -7.43 21.53 -11.27
N TYR A 274 -7.21 21.87 -12.54
CA TYR A 274 -7.31 23.24 -13.02
C TYR A 274 -8.73 23.80 -12.83
N VAL A 275 -9.75 23.06 -13.25
CA VAL A 275 -11.17 23.45 -13.12
C VAL A 275 -11.58 23.59 -11.66
N LEU A 276 -11.25 22.60 -10.81
CA LEU A 276 -11.60 22.65 -9.38
C LEU A 276 -10.92 23.82 -8.68
N SER A 277 -9.66 24.12 -9.02
CA SER A 277 -8.96 25.28 -8.49
C SER A 277 -9.59 26.59 -8.98
N ALA A 278 -10.02 26.66 -10.24
CA ALA A 278 -10.73 27.82 -10.79
C ALA A 278 -12.10 28.05 -10.11
N LEU A 279 -12.78 26.98 -9.69
CA LEU A 279 -14.03 27.04 -8.93
C LEU A 279 -13.84 27.38 -7.43
N GLY A 280 -12.61 27.69 -7.01
CA GLY A 280 -12.32 28.09 -5.63
C GLY A 280 -12.30 26.93 -4.63
N PHE A 281 -12.25 25.66 -5.07
CA PHE A 281 -12.07 24.55 -4.15
C PHE A 281 -10.71 24.65 -3.45
N ARG A 282 -10.72 24.46 -2.13
CA ARG A 282 -9.59 24.57 -1.18
C ARG A 282 -8.27 24.07 -1.77
N SER A 283 -7.52 25.01 -2.35
CA SER A 283 -6.45 24.69 -3.29
C SER A 283 -5.32 23.92 -2.59
N PHE A 284 -4.99 24.21 -1.32
CA PHE A 284 -4.01 23.45 -0.53
C PHE A 284 -4.36 21.95 -0.41
N GLN A 285 -5.60 21.64 0.01
CA GLN A 285 -6.07 20.27 0.20
C GLN A 285 -5.98 19.49 -1.12
N LEU A 286 -6.40 20.11 -2.22
CA LEU A 286 -6.33 19.53 -3.55
C LEU A 286 -4.87 19.18 -3.94
N GLY A 287 -3.93 20.09 -3.71
CA GLY A 287 -2.51 19.84 -3.96
C GLY A 287 -1.93 18.68 -3.14
N PHE A 288 -2.20 18.68 -1.83
CA PHE A 288 -1.74 17.65 -0.91
C PHE A 288 -2.29 16.26 -1.26
N TYR A 289 -3.58 16.14 -1.56
CA TYR A 289 -4.20 14.84 -1.88
C TYR A 289 -3.74 14.29 -3.23
N VAL A 290 -3.54 15.15 -4.23
CA VAL A 290 -3.02 14.69 -5.52
C VAL A 290 -1.58 14.18 -5.34
N LEU A 291 -0.74 14.91 -4.59
CA LEU A 291 0.64 14.50 -4.30
C LEU A 291 0.70 13.15 -3.56
N LEU A 292 -0.15 12.95 -2.56
CA LEU A 292 -0.25 11.69 -1.83
C LEU A 292 -0.76 10.54 -2.72
N GLY A 293 -1.73 10.83 -3.59
CA GLY A 293 -2.24 9.86 -4.58
C GLY A 293 -1.17 9.45 -5.60
N THR A 294 -0.41 10.41 -6.13
CA THR A 294 0.69 10.15 -7.07
C THR A 294 1.85 9.43 -6.38
N TRP A 295 2.13 9.71 -5.10
CA TRP A 295 3.08 8.94 -4.30
C TRP A 295 2.69 7.45 -4.19
N ILE A 296 1.45 7.15 -3.78
CA ILE A 296 0.95 5.78 -3.65
C ILE A 296 1.04 5.05 -5.00
N PHE A 297 0.70 5.75 -6.08
CA PHE A 297 0.84 5.23 -7.44
C PHE A 297 2.32 4.91 -7.77
N THR A 298 3.24 5.85 -7.53
CA THR A 298 4.67 5.67 -7.77
C THR A 298 5.25 4.49 -6.99
N VAL A 299 4.90 4.34 -5.71
CA VAL A 299 5.30 3.16 -4.92
C VAL A 299 4.76 1.87 -5.52
N SER A 300 3.48 1.85 -5.93
CA SER A 300 2.84 0.67 -6.52
C SER A 300 3.48 0.27 -7.85
N TYR A 301 3.75 1.24 -8.72
CA TYR A 301 4.44 1.01 -9.99
C TYR A 301 5.90 0.55 -9.77
N SER A 302 6.62 1.19 -8.85
CA SER A 302 8.00 0.85 -8.51
C SER A 302 8.12 -0.55 -7.91
N ASN A 303 7.14 -0.97 -7.10
CA ASN A 303 7.07 -2.31 -6.52
C ASN A 303 6.92 -3.39 -7.61
N SER A 304 6.26 -3.10 -8.73
CA SER A 304 6.13 -4.07 -9.83
C SER A 304 7.45 -4.42 -10.49
N ALA A 305 8.42 -3.50 -10.46
CA ALA A 305 9.74 -3.69 -11.04
C ALA A 305 10.46 -4.86 -10.35
N PHE A 306 11.04 -5.78 -11.12
CA PHE A 306 11.66 -7.03 -10.65
C PHE A 306 10.72 -8.05 -10.00
N ILE A 307 9.44 -7.73 -9.83
CA ILE A 307 8.42 -8.63 -9.27
C ILE A 307 7.64 -9.34 -10.38
N SER A 308 7.14 -8.58 -11.36
CA SER A 308 6.28 -9.11 -12.42
C SER A 308 7.03 -9.41 -13.71
N GLU A 309 8.22 -8.84 -13.86
CA GLU A 309 9.00 -8.94 -15.09
C GLU A 309 10.05 -10.05 -14.95
N PRO A 310 10.16 -10.98 -15.92
CA PRO A 310 11.14 -12.06 -15.90
C PRO A 310 12.54 -11.55 -16.28
N ILE A 311 13.06 -10.63 -15.48
CA ILE A 311 14.25 -9.84 -15.79
C ILE A 311 15.51 -10.71 -15.88
N TRP A 312 15.51 -11.91 -15.28
CA TRP A 312 16.61 -12.88 -15.43
C TRP A 312 16.87 -13.27 -16.90
N LEU A 313 15.86 -13.18 -17.78
CA LEU A 313 16.02 -13.43 -19.22
C LEU A 313 16.86 -12.33 -19.89
N ASP A 314 16.70 -11.08 -19.44
CA ASP A 314 17.39 -9.92 -20.00
C ASP A 314 18.78 -9.70 -19.37
N MET A 315 19.00 -10.23 -18.15
CA MET A 315 20.24 -10.05 -17.38
C MET A 315 21.47 -10.76 -17.98
N ASN A 316 21.28 -11.70 -18.91
CA ASN A 316 22.38 -12.38 -19.60
C ASN A 316 22.95 -11.57 -20.79
N VAL A 317 22.27 -10.50 -21.20
CA VAL A 317 22.61 -9.74 -22.42
C VAL A 317 23.61 -8.60 -22.12
N MET A 318 23.68 -8.13 -20.87
CA MET A 318 24.55 -7.01 -20.48
C MET A 318 25.00 -7.12 -19.03
N SER A 319 26.02 -6.34 -18.64
CA SER A 319 26.50 -6.37 -17.25
C SER A 319 25.41 -5.91 -16.27
N PRO A 320 25.36 -6.45 -15.03
CA PRO A 320 24.35 -6.12 -14.03
C PRO A 320 24.15 -4.63 -13.79
N ILE A 321 25.25 -3.87 -13.75
CA ILE A 321 25.23 -2.43 -13.51
C ILE A 321 24.69 -1.65 -14.72
N GLN A 322 25.02 -2.06 -15.95
CA GLN A 322 24.50 -1.41 -17.15
C GLN A 322 23.00 -1.67 -17.29
N PHE A 323 22.58 -2.92 -17.06
CA PHE A 323 21.17 -3.30 -17.03
C PHE A 323 20.40 -2.44 -16.03
N ALA A 324 20.85 -2.42 -14.77
CA ALA A 324 20.18 -1.69 -13.72
C ALA A 324 20.08 -0.19 -14.01
N ARG A 325 21.15 0.43 -14.52
CA ARG A 325 21.12 1.85 -14.94
C ARG A 325 20.04 2.10 -15.96
N TYR A 326 20.02 1.34 -17.05
CA TYR A 326 19.06 1.58 -18.13
C TYR A 326 17.63 1.26 -17.72
N TYR A 327 17.43 0.15 -17.02
CA TYR A 327 16.12 -0.27 -16.59
C TYR A 327 15.52 0.65 -15.52
N VAL A 328 16.28 0.97 -14.46
CA VAL A 328 15.79 1.82 -13.37
C VAL A 328 15.61 3.27 -13.83
N LEU A 329 16.53 3.82 -14.63
CA LEU A 329 16.36 5.17 -15.18
C LEU A 329 15.19 5.26 -16.14
N SER A 330 14.99 4.25 -17.01
CA SER A 330 13.84 4.26 -17.93
C SER A 330 12.51 4.17 -17.18
N LYS A 331 12.43 3.38 -16.10
CA LYS A 331 11.27 3.37 -15.20
C LYS A 331 11.07 4.73 -14.51
N ALA A 332 12.12 5.36 -13.99
CA ALA A 332 12.02 6.67 -13.34
C ALA A 332 11.54 7.76 -14.32
N LEU A 333 12.12 7.82 -15.52
CA LEU A 333 11.68 8.73 -16.59
C LEU A 333 10.23 8.48 -16.99
N SER A 334 9.81 7.22 -17.02
CA SER A 334 8.43 6.87 -17.29
C SER A 334 7.48 7.48 -16.23
N VAL A 335 7.81 7.41 -14.94
CA VAL A 335 7.01 8.08 -13.89
C VAL A 335 6.89 9.57 -14.17
N GLY A 336 8.00 10.26 -14.48
CA GLY A 336 7.99 11.69 -14.78
C GLY A 336 7.13 12.06 -15.99
N LEU A 337 7.27 11.34 -17.10
CA LEU A 337 6.51 11.58 -18.33
C LEU A 337 5.02 11.31 -18.15
N MET A 338 4.65 10.32 -17.32
CA MET A 338 3.25 10.05 -16.99
C MET A 338 2.63 11.19 -16.16
N LEU A 339 3.36 11.71 -15.18
CA LEU A 339 2.88 12.75 -14.28
C LEU A 339 2.94 14.16 -14.90
N LEU A 340 3.56 14.29 -16.07
CA LEU A 340 3.71 15.54 -16.79
C LEU A 340 2.40 16.34 -16.94
N PRO A 341 1.26 15.76 -17.35
CA PRO A 341 0.01 16.55 -17.49
C PRO A 341 -0.49 17.14 -16.16
N ILE A 342 -0.34 16.40 -15.06
CA ILE A 342 -0.72 16.86 -13.72
C ILE A 342 0.22 17.97 -13.27
N SER A 343 1.53 17.79 -13.47
CA SER A 343 2.53 18.78 -13.09
C SER A 343 2.37 20.09 -13.87
N LEU A 344 2.13 20.03 -15.19
CA LEU A 344 1.83 21.20 -16.01
C LEU A 344 0.60 21.97 -15.48
N SER A 345 -0.41 21.26 -15.00
CA SER A 345 -1.60 21.88 -14.40
C SER A 345 -1.25 22.63 -13.12
N PHE A 346 -0.38 22.08 -12.27
CA PHE A 346 0.10 22.78 -11.07
C PHE A 346 1.04 23.96 -11.40
N LEU A 347 1.88 23.85 -12.43
CA LEU A 347 2.69 24.97 -12.92
C LEU A 347 1.80 26.12 -13.40
N ALA A 348 0.74 25.83 -14.17
CA ALA A 348 -0.21 26.82 -14.63
C ALA A 348 -0.95 27.52 -13.46
N LEU A 349 -1.11 26.83 -12.33
CA LEU A 349 -1.68 27.37 -11.09
C LEU A 349 -0.64 28.07 -10.19
N GLY A 350 0.61 28.23 -10.64
CA GLY A 350 1.69 28.85 -9.87
C GLY A 350 2.25 28.00 -8.72
N ARG A 351 1.95 26.69 -8.69
CA ARG A 351 2.31 25.76 -7.60
C ARG A 351 3.57 24.98 -7.94
N ILE A 352 4.68 25.70 -8.06
CA ILE A 352 5.95 25.18 -8.55
C ILE A 352 6.46 24.03 -7.66
N GLY A 353 6.31 24.11 -6.34
CA GLY A 353 6.71 23.04 -5.41
C GLY A 353 6.08 21.68 -5.72
N ILE A 354 4.77 21.64 -5.90
CA ILE A 354 4.04 20.40 -6.21
C ILE A 354 4.45 19.87 -7.59
N ALA A 355 4.65 20.78 -8.56
CA ALA A 355 5.10 20.42 -9.89
C ALA A 355 6.49 19.79 -9.91
N VAL A 356 7.45 20.37 -9.16
CA VAL A 356 8.81 19.84 -8.98
C VAL A 356 8.75 18.48 -8.30
N ALA A 357 7.95 18.35 -7.24
CA ALA A 357 7.79 17.07 -6.55
C ALA A 357 7.29 15.96 -7.49
N MET A 358 6.41 16.29 -8.45
CA MET A 358 5.92 15.31 -9.42
C MET A 358 6.88 14.98 -10.56
N LEU A 359 7.64 15.97 -11.05
CA LEU A 359 8.53 15.80 -12.21
C LEU A 359 9.94 15.34 -11.85
N VAL A 360 10.38 15.59 -10.62
CA VAL A 360 11.76 15.35 -10.19
C VAL A 360 11.78 14.41 -9.00
N ASP A 361 11.15 14.81 -7.89
CA ASP A 361 11.28 14.06 -6.63
C ASP A 361 10.65 12.67 -6.72
N LEU A 362 9.42 12.53 -7.24
CA LEU A 362 8.77 11.22 -7.42
C LEU A 362 9.56 10.27 -8.34
N PRO A 363 10.05 10.70 -9.52
CA PRO A 363 11.00 9.92 -10.31
C PRO A 363 12.26 9.52 -9.55
N LEU A 364 12.88 10.42 -8.78
CA LEU A 364 14.04 10.08 -7.96
C LEU A 364 13.68 9.02 -6.91
N SER A 365 12.62 9.22 -6.14
CA SER A 365 12.15 8.26 -5.14
C SER A 365 11.88 6.89 -5.75
N SER A 366 11.37 6.82 -6.98
CA SER A 366 11.15 5.55 -7.67
C SER A 366 12.44 4.72 -7.84
N ILE A 367 13.59 5.37 -8.06
CA ILE A 367 14.90 4.70 -8.17
C ILE A 367 15.25 4.02 -6.84
N MET A 368 15.10 4.73 -5.72
CA MET A 368 15.34 4.18 -4.39
C MET A 368 14.38 3.02 -4.09
N ILE A 369 13.09 3.21 -4.36
CA ILE A 369 12.06 2.19 -4.11
C ILE A 369 12.36 0.92 -4.92
N ILE A 370 12.53 1.04 -6.24
CA ILE A 370 12.86 -0.08 -7.12
C ILE A 370 14.11 -0.82 -6.62
N SER A 371 15.15 -0.08 -6.23
CA SER A 371 16.40 -0.68 -5.72
C SER A 371 16.15 -1.48 -4.44
N LEU A 372 15.48 -0.90 -3.45
CA LEU A 372 15.14 -1.59 -2.20
C LEU A 372 14.34 -2.87 -2.45
N TYR A 373 13.32 -2.81 -3.29
CA TYR A 373 12.52 -3.99 -3.67
C TYR A 373 13.37 -5.04 -4.39
N ALA A 374 14.22 -4.63 -5.32
CA ALA A 374 15.09 -5.53 -6.09
C ALA A 374 16.00 -6.38 -5.20
N ARG A 375 16.49 -5.88 -4.06
CA ARG A 375 17.38 -6.64 -3.16
C ARG A 375 16.65 -7.45 -2.10
N PHE A 376 15.61 -6.87 -1.52
CA PHE A 376 15.00 -7.38 -0.28
C PHE A 376 13.63 -8.03 -0.49
N TYR A 377 12.99 -7.78 -1.64
CA TYR A 377 11.65 -8.24 -1.97
C TYR A 377 11.63 -8.99 -3.31
N GLN A 378 12.51 -9.97 -3.46
CA GLN A 378 12.45 -10.88 -4.61
C GLN A 378 11.38 -11.94 -4.38
N ILE A 379 10.71 -12.32 -5.45
CA ILE A 379 9.63 -13.31 -5.44
C ILE A 379 10.20 -14.59 -5.99
N ASN A 380 10.45 -15.54 -5.10
CA ASN A 380 10.54 -16.93 -5.54
C ASN A 380 9.11 -17.36 -5.85
N PHE A 381 8.81 -17.63 -7.11
CA PHE A 381 7.49 -18.11 -7.54
C PHE A 381 7.04 -19.39 -6.80
N GLN A 382 7.98 -20.09 -6.17
CA GLN A 382 7.77 -21.39 -5.52
C GLN A 382 7.58 -21.33 -3.99
N ASN A 383 7.98 -20.25 -3.30
CA ASN A 383 7.96 -20.23 -1.82
C ASN A 383 6.83 -19.37 -1.24
N PRO A 384 6.12 -19.86 -0.19
CA PRO A 384 5.13 -19.06 0.51
C PRO A 384 5.82 -17.88 1.18
N MET A 385 5.39 -16.68 0.85
CA MET A 385 6.06 -15.47 1.31
C MET A 385 5.77 -15.18 2.78
N THR A 386 6.83 -15.14 3.57
CA THR A 386 6.80 -14.72 4.96
C THR A 386 7.00 -13.21 5.10
N PHE A 387 6.45 -12.62 6.15
CA PHE A 387 6.77 -11.24 6.54
C PHE A 387 8.12 -11.27 7.26
N SER A 388 9.20 -11.03 6.53
CA SER A 388 10.53 -10.94 7.13
C SER A 388 10.79 -9.54 7.70
N PRO A 389 11.67 -9.40 8.71
CA PRO A 389 12.13 -8.09 9.18
C PRO A 389 12.67 -7.22 8.05
N SER A 390 13.34 -7.82 7.06
CA SER A 390 13.84 -7.10 5.88
C SER A 390 12.72 -6.50 5.03
N ARG A 391 11.56 -7.16 4.90
CA ARG A 391 10.42 -6.64 4.14
C ARG A 391 9.72 -5.51 4.87
N TYR A 392 9.59 -5.62 6.19
CA TYR A 392 9.08 -4.53 7.01
C TYR A 392 10.03 -3.31 6.95
N LEU A 393 11.33 -3.55 7.07
CA LEU A 393 12.35 -2.51 6.94
C LEU A 393 12.27 -1.82 5.56
N VAL A 394 12.10 -2.58 4.47
CA VAL A 394 11.88 -1.98 3.14
C VAL A 394 10.64 -1.10 3.13
N GLY A 395 9.51 -1.58 3.65
CA GLY A 395 8.29 -0.77 3.76
C GLY A 395 8.53 0.54 4.53
N PHE A 396 9.25 0.49 5.64
CA PHE A 396 9.62 1.66 6.41
C PHE A 396 10.56 2.60 5.64
N LEU A 397 11.63 2.06 5.04
CA LEU A 397 12.60 2.84 4.25
C LEU A 397 11.94 3.49 3.03
N THR A 398 10.93 2.85 2.44
CA THR A 398 10.17 3.46 1.32
C THR A 398 9.36 4.67 1.75
N MET A 399 9.10 4.88 3.04
CA MET A 399 8.43 6.10 3.54
C MET A 399 9.38 7.28 3.73
N ILE A 400 10.70 7.08 3.71
CA ILE A 400 11.67 8.18 3.87
C ILE A 400 11.47 9.27 2.80
N PRO A 401 11.36 8.95 1.50
CA PRO A 401 11.11 9.97 0.48
C PRO A 401 9.80 10.74 0.66
N LEU A 402 8.76 10.06 1.17
CA LEU A 402 7.47 10.70 1.45
C LEU A 402 7.61 11.89 2.41
N VAL A 403 8.54 11.84 3.36
CA VAL A 403 8.76 12.95 4.32
C VAL A 403 9.15 14.23 3.58
N GLY A 404 10.11 14.14 2.64
CA GLY A 404 10.53 15.29 1.84
C GLY A 404 9.38 15.84 0.99
N ILE A 405 8.66 14.94 0.32
CA ILE A 405 7.49 15.29 -0.51
C ILE A 405 6.40 15.99 0.33
N VAL A 406 6.13 15.50 1.53
CA VAL A 406 5.17 16.14 2.47
C VAL A 406 5.67 17.52 2.91
N LEU A 407 6.97 17.69 3.19
CA LEU A 407 7.53 19.00 3.54
C LEU A 407 7.30 20.04 2.44
N ILE A 408 7.50 19.68 1.17
CA ILE A 408 7.19 20.57 0.03
C ILE A 408 5.72 20.96 0.01
N ALA A 409 4.81 20.04 0.33
CA ALA A 409 3.38 20.32 0.34
C ALA A 409 3.01 21.39 1.37
N PHE A 410 3.62 21.35 2.57
CA PHE A 410 3.33 22.28 3.67
C PHE A 410 4.14 23.58 3.62
N LEU A 411 5.38 23.51 3.14
CA LEU A 411 6.32 24.63 3.07
C LEU A 411 6.90 24.75 1.65
N PRO A 412 6.09 25.22 0.67
CA PRO A 412 6.52 25.32 -0.73
C PRO A 412 7.42 26.54 -0.98
N THR A 413 8.47 26.69 -0.16
CA THR A 413 9.48 27.73 -0.34
C THR A 413 10.62 27.19 -1.20
N PRO A 414 11.29 28.04 -2.02
CA PRO A 414 12.38 27.59 -2.90
C PRO A 414 13.48 26.81 -2.16
N GLY A 415 13.89 27.26 -0.98
CA GLY A 415 14.92 26.58 -0.19
C GLY A 415 14.49 25.19 0.32
N VAL A 416 13.21 25.00 0.66
CA VAL A 416 12.69 23.67 1.04
C VAL A 416 12.62 22.76 -0.19
N MET A 417 12.16 23.29 -1.32
CA MET A 417 12.11 22.53 -2.58
C MET A 417 13.51 22.05 -2.99
N GLU A 418 14.48 22.96 -3.07
CA GLU A 418 15.87 22.62 -3.39
C GLU A 418 16.46 21.61 -2.40
N GLY A 419 16.25 21.83 -1.10
CA GLY A 419 16.73 20.91 -0.06
C GLY A 419 16.15 19.50 -0.18
N VAL A 420 14.85 19.37 -0.47
CA VAL A 420 14.19 18.08 -0.68
C VAL A 420 14.68 17.41 -1.96
N THR A 421 14.78 18.13 -3.08
CA THR A 421 15.29 17.57 -4.33
C THR A 421 16.74 17.09 -4.20
N VAL A 422 17.60 17.85 -3.51
CA VAL A 422 18.97 17.42 -3.20
C VAL A 422 18.96 16.18 -2.32
N PHE A 423 18.11 16.13 -1.30
CA PHE A 423 17.96 14.96 -0.44
C PHE A 423 17.52 13.72 -1.22
N GLU A 424 16.49 13.82 -2.06
CA GLU A 424 16.00 12.75 -2.94
C GLU A 424 17.08 12.25 -3.89
N ALA A 425 17.86 13.16 -4.48
CA ALA A 425 18.97 12.82 -5.35
C ALA A 425 20.07 12.06 -4.59
N LEU A 426 20.40 12.51 -3.37
CA LEU A 426 21.43 11.89 -2.53
C LEU A 426 21.07 10.48 -2.06
N ILE A 427 19.79 10.20 -1.77
CA ILE A 427 19.37 8.86 -1.36
C ILE A 427 19.14 7.91 -2.55
N SER A 428 18.86 8.45 -3.74
CA SER A 428 18.43 7.67 -4.90
C SER A 428 19.54 7.40 -5.92
N LEU A 429 20.28 8.43 -6.33
CA LEU A 429 21.28 8.31 -7.40
C LEU A 429 22.47 7.39 -7.07
N PRO A 430 22.92 7.23 -5.80
CA PRO A 430 24.03 6.32 -5.50
C PRO A 430 23.76 4.88 -5.92
N PHE A 431 22.50 4.42 -5.91
CA PHE A 431 22.17 3.07 -6.38
C PHE A 431 22.62 2.86 -7.83
N LEU A 432 22.52 3.87 -8.70
CA LEU A 432 22.95 3.78 -10.09
C LEU A 432 24.48 3.66 -10.25
N ALA A 433 25.27 3.97 -9.22
CA ALA A 433 26.73 3.87 -9.25
C ALA A 433 27.27 2.58 -8.60
N MET A 434 26.49 1.92 -7.72
CA MET A 434 26.98 0.81 -6.91
C MET A 434 27.05 -0.53 -7.66
N LYS A 435 28.17 -0.80 -8.36
CA LYS A 435 28.39 -2.06 -9.10
C LYS A 435 28.17 -3.33 -8.24
N ARG A 436 28.83 -3.42 -7.08
CA ARG A 436 28.72 -4.56 -6.15
C ARG A 436 27.30 -4.80 -5.64
N TYR A 437 26.49 -3.75 -5.56
CA TYR A 437 25.10 -3.89 -5.13
C TYR A 437 24.30 -4.66 -6.17
N TRP A 438 24.39 -4.26 -7.44
CA TRP A 438 23.66 -4.89 -8.54
C TRP A 438 24.17 -6.29 -8.87
N GLU A 439 25.47 -6.54 -8.74
CA GLU A 439 26.02 -7.90 -8.86
C GLU A 439 25.36 -8.86 -7.86
N ARG A 440 25.25 -8.46 -6.59
CA ARG A 440 24.56 -9.27 -5.56
C ARG A 440 23.07 -9.41 -5.81
N VAL A 441 22.41 -8.39 -6.35
CA VAL A 441 20.99 -8.46 -6.72
C VAL A 441 20.81 -9.51 -7.81
N VAL A 442 21.62 -9.48 -8.87
CA VAL A 442 21.56 -10.45 -9.98
C VAL A 442 21.92 -11.85 -9.50
N GLU A 443 23.02 -12.02 -8.76
CA GLU A 443 23.42 -13.31 -8.17
C GLU A 443 22.26 -13.94 -7.40
N LYS A 444 21.59 -13.14 -6.56
CA LYS A 444 20.44 -13.59 -5.80
C LYS A 444 19.24 -13.94 -6.69
N ILE A 445 18.95 -13.17 -7.74
CA ILE A 445 17.86 -13.48 -8.68
C ILE A 445 18.14 -14.81 -9.39
N VAL A 446 19.37 -15.02 -9.87
CA VAL A 446 19.74 -16.22 -10.63
C VAL A 446 19.81 -17.46 -9.74
N THR A 447 20.28 -17.34 -8.49
CA THR A 447 20.43 -18.47 -7.56
C THR A 447 19.15 -18.85 -6.81
N THR A 448 18.10 -18.01 -6.87
CA THR A 448 16.80 -18.28 -6.22
C THR A 448 15.71 -18.78 -7.18
N VAL A 449 16.00 -18.82 -8.48
CA VAL A 449 15.27 -19.56 -9.51
C VAL A 449 15.74 -21.02 -9.49
#